data_AF-A0A6J5WNT0-F1
#
_entry.id   AF-A0A6J5WNT0-F1
#
_cell.length_a   1.000
_cell.length_b   1.000
_cell.length_c   1.000
_cell.angle_alpha   90.00
_cell.angle_beta   90.00
_cell.angle_gamma   90.00
#
_symmetry.space_group_name_H-M   'P 1'
#
loop_
_entity.id
_entity.type
_entity.pdbx_description
1 polymer ?
#
loop_
_entity_poly.entity_id
_entity_poly.type
_entity_poly.pdbx_seq_one_letter_code
_entity_poly.pdbx_strand_id
1 'polypeptide(L)'
;MTKNQDLQESVTFPGKPSPFAAECWFDDACILDMDYFVKTLAGIKAKGVRPDLIGSIITHYASKWLPDLSGEALSDQRSLISLQSSPESVTALWMRKRFFVETLVGVLPPEKDSIPCNFLLRLLRTSNMVAVEATYRAELEKRISWQLDQALLKELMIPSFSHTCSTLLDVELVIRLVKRFVNLDETAKSGAAMVKVAKLVDCYLAEAAMDTCLSLNEFAALAGAVPSHARATDDGLYRAIDTYLKAHPGVSKQDRKSLCRLIDCRKLSPEASLHAAQNERLPVRAVIQVLFSEQNKLHRQIDWSGSFSTSTRSPNPFLDAPARCLSKREMNAMQMEIRKLKEEVLRLQSQCSSMQVQAERKEKKKAGIFKWTRNLGIMPSFRTTGVVKINEGGDGDVEYGKQTPMDMNTRLVRARATPKWRNSLS
;
A
#
# COMPACT_ATOMS: atom_id res chain seq x y z
N MET A 1 41.34 -64.66 -39.18
CA MET A 1 40.13 -63.84 -39.41
C MET A 1 39.33 -63.84 -38.12
N THR A 2 39.57 -62.93 -37.16
CA THR A 2 38.83 -61.65 -36.97
C THR A 2 37.33 -61.82 -37.18
N LYS A 3 36.45 -61.70 -36.16
CA LYS A 3 36.28 -60.52 -35.27
C LYS A 3 35.65 -60.91 -33.93
N ASN A 4 36.22 -60.36 -32.86
CA ASN A 4 35.57 -60.11 -31.57
C ASN A 4 34.34 -59.22 -31.74
N GLN A 5 33.30 -59.46 -30.95
CA GLN A 5 32.36 -58.40 -30.54
C GLN A 5 32.11 -58.54 -29.03
N ASP A 6 32.66 -57.55 -28.33
CA ASP A 6 32.58 -57.34 -26.90
C ASP A 6 31.15 -57.14 -26.42
N LEU A 7 30.88 -57.72 -25.25
CA LEU A 7 29.87 -57.28 -24.31
C LEU A 7 30.20 -55.84 -23.88
N GLN A 8 29.34 -54.88 -24.21
CA GLN A 8 29.32 -53.59 -23.54
C GLN A 8 28.23 -53.62 -22.45
N GLU A 9 28.66 -53.88 -21.22
CA GLU A 9 27.96 -53.43 -20.02
C GLU A 9 28.06 -51.89 -19.96
N SER A 10 26.94 -51.20 -20.13
CA SER A 10 26.80 -49.80 -19.72
C SER A 10 25.88 -49.71 -18.51
N VAL A 11 26.57 -49.55 -17.38
CA VAL A 11 26.12 -49.12 -16.07
C VAL A 11 24.96 -48.11 -16.12
N THR A 12 23.84 -48.44 -15.48
CA THR A 12 22.86 -47.43 -15.03
C THR A 12 22.82 -47.44 -13.50
N PHE A 13 23.47 -46.46 -12.89
CA PHE A 13 23.32 -46.15 -11.47
C PHE A 13 21.87 -45.72 -11.17
N PRO A 14 21.33 -45.95 -9.97
CA PRO A 14 20.03 -45.42 -9.60
C PRO A 14 20.14 -43.89 -9.52
N GLY A 15 19.55 -43.21 -10.51
CA GLY A 15 19.41 -41.77 -10.48
C GLY A 15 18.66 -41.35 -9.21
N LYS A 16 19.20 -40.32 -8.53
CA LYS A 16 18.52 -39.59 -7.46
C LYS A 16 17.07 -39.28 -7.86
N PRO A 17 16.10 -39.34 -6.93
CA PRO A 17 14.72 -38.98 -7.25
C PRO A 17 14.70 -37.51 -7.70
N SER A 18 14.16 -37.25 -8.89
CA SER A 18 13.91 -35.89 -9.36
C SER A 18 12.87 -35.24 -8.44
N PRO A 19 13.09 -34.01 -7.95
CA PRO A 19 12.00 -33.21 -7.41
C PRO A 19 11.12 -32.78 -8.60
N PHE A 20 9.81 -32.73 -8.40
CA PHE A 20 8.77 -32.41 -9.40
C PHE A 20 8.30 -33.57 -10.28
N ALA A 21 7.67 -34.55 -9.65
CA ALA A 21 6.45 -35.12 -10.23
C ALA A 21 5.30 -34.16 -9.85
N ALA A 22 4.81 -33.40 -10.82
CA ALA A 22 3.57 -32.63 -10.72
C ALA A 22 2.38 -33.60 -10.77
N GLU A 23 2.30 -34.49 -9.78
CA GLU A 23 1.30 -35.55 -9.72
C GLU A 23 -0.04 -34.99 -9.27
N CYS A 24 -0.99 -35.04 -10.21
CA CYS A 24 -2.44 -35.03 -10.08
C CYS A 24 -2.99 -34.40 -8.80
N TRP A 25 -3.18 -33.09 -8.85
CA TRP A 25 -3.97 -32.40 -7.85
C TRP A 25 -5.41 -32.91 -7.93
N PHE A 26 -5.95 -33.28 -6.77
CA PHE A 26 -7.33 -33.69 -6.57
C PHE A 26 -7.70 -35.11 -7.03
N ASP A 27 -6.85 -36.12 -6.88
CA ASP A 27 -7.30 -37.53 -6.94
C ASP A 27 -8.13 -37.93 -5.70
N ASP A 28 -8.77 -39.12 -5.68
CA ASP A 28 -9.52 -39.62 -4.51
C ASP A 28 -8.66 -39.69 -3.22
N ALA A 29 -7.34 -39.86 -3.37
CA ALA A 29 -6.38 -39.77 -2.29
C ALA A 29 -6.35 -38.37 -1.62
N CYS A 30 -6.64 -37.30 -2.36
CA CYS A 30 -6.71 -35.93 -1.84
C CYS A 30 -7.98 -35.71 -1.00
N ILE A 31 -9.11 -36.34 -1.38
CA ILE A 31 -10.34 -36.29 -0.57
C ILE A 31 -10.10 -37.01 0.76
N LEU A 32 -9.49 -38.19 0.71
CA LEU A 32 -9.15 -38.95 1.92
C LEU A 32 -8.16 -38.19 2.82
N ASP A 33 -7.17 -37.52 2.23
CA ASP A 33 -6.25 -36.62 2.94
C ASP A 33 -7.00 -35.46 3.61
N MET A 34 -8.01 -34.89 2.95
CA MET A 34 -8.83 -33.82 3.52
C MET A 34 -9.65 -34.29 4.72
N ASP A 35 -10.32 -35.44 4.62
CA ASP A 35 -11.08 -36.01 5.74
C ASP A 35 -10.16 -36.31 6.95
N TYR A 36 -8.97 -36.86 6.68
CA TYR A 36 -7.96 -37.09 7.70
C TYR A 36 -7.47 -35.78 8.33
N PHE A 37 -7.24 -34.76 7.50
CA PHE A 37 -6.86 -33.42 7.94
C PHE A 37 -7.92 -32.81 8.87
N VAL A 38 -9.20 -32.84 8.48
CA VAL A 38 -10.31 -32.31 9.28
C VAL A 38 -10.42 -33.03 10.63
N LYS A 39 -10.32 -34.37 10.65
CA LYS A 39 -10.33 -35.16 11.91
C LYS A 39 -9.15 -34.83 12.80
N THR A 40 -7.95 -34.70 12.21
CA THR A 40 -6.73 -34.32 12.94
C THR A 40 -6.88 -32.92 13.53
N LEU A 41 -7.42 -31.97 12.74
CA LEU A 41 -7.66 -30.60 13.17
C LEU A 41 -8.69 -30.53 14.31
N ALA A 42 -9.74 -31.36 14.29
CA ALA A 42 -10.70 -31.48 15.38
C ALA A 42 -10.02 -31.98 16.67
N GLY A 43 -9.13 -32.97 16.56
CA GLY A 43 -8.31 -33.44 17.69
C GLY A 43 -7.35 -32.37 18.24
N ILE A 44 -6.75 -31.56 17.36
CA ILE A 44 -5.90 -30.41 17.74
C ILE A 44 -6.73 -29.35 18.47
N LYS A 45 -7.92 -29.02 17.97
CA LYS A 45 -8.87 -28.09 18.61
C LYS A 45 -9.28 -28.58 20.00
N ALA A 46 -9.59 -29.86 20.14
CA ALA A 46 -9.98 -30.46 21.42
C ALA A 46 -8.87 -30.40 22.49
N LYS A 47 -7.60 -30.30 22.07
CA LYS A 47 -6.45 -30.11 22.97
C LYS A 47 -6.24 -28.65 23.40
N GLY A 48 -7.10 -27.72 22.99
CA GLY A 48 -7.02 -26.31 23.36
C GLY A 48 -5.87 -25.56 22.69
N VAL A 49 -5.42 -26.01 21.51
CA VAL A 49 -4.39 -25.30 20.74
C VAL A 49 -4.91 -23.93 20.32
N ARG A 50 -4.04 -22.92 20.37
CA ARG A 50 -4.42 -21.53 20.09
C ARG A 50 -4.95 -21.36 18.65
N PRO A 51 -6.00 -20.55 18.43
CA PRO A 51 -6.61 -20.33 17.12
C PRO A 51 -5.65 -19.85 16.02
N ASP A 52 -4.65 -19.03 16.35
CA ASP A 52 -3.64 -18.53 15.42
C ASP A 52 -2.74 -19.65 14.87
N LEU A 53 -2.39 -20.63 15.71
CA LEU A 53 -1.62 -21.79 15.27
C LEU A 53 -2.47 -22.74 14.42
N ILE A 54 -3.73 -22.95 14.81
CA ILE A 54 -4.70 -23.69 13.99
C ILE A 54 -4.84 -23.03 12.63
N GLY A 55 -4.96 -21.71 12.60
CA GLY A 55 -5.04 -20.94 11.38
C GLY A 55 -3.81 -21.07 10.50
N SER A 56 -2.62 -21.03 11.10
CA SER A 56 -1.35 -21.26 10.39
C SER A 56 -1.27 -22.67 9.77
N ILE A 57 -1.74 -23.69 10.49
CA ILE A 57 -1.82 -25.07 9.97
C ILE A 57 -2.76 -25.15 8.76
N ILE A 58 -3.94 -24.53 8.85
CA ILE A 58 -4.91 -24.50 7.75
C ILE A 58 -4.35 -23.74 6.55
N THR A 59 -3.76 -22.57 6.76
CA THR A 59 -3.15 -21.79 5.67
C THR A 59 -2.04 -22.59 4.98
N HIS A 60 -1.15 -23.23 5.73
CA HIS A 60 -0.09 -24.06 5.16
C HIS A 60 -0.66 -25.26 4.38
N TYR A 61 -1.64 -25.96 4.94
CA TYR A 61 -2.31 -27.07 4.27
C TYR A 61 -2.99 -26.61 2.97
N ALA A 62 -3.74 -25.51 3.03
CA ALA A 62 -4.44 -24.94 1.89
C ALA A 62 -3.46 -24.49 0.79
N SER A 63 -2.34 -23.85 1.12
CA SER A 63 -1.34 -23.42 0.13
C SER A 63 -0.64 -24.60 -0.55
N LYS A 64 -0.55 -25.77 0.09
CA LYS A 64 -0.01 -26.99 -0.52
C LYS A 64 -0.92 -27.51 -1.64
N TRP A 65 -2.24 -27.45 -1.44
CA TRP A 65 -3.24 -28.01 -2.35
C TRP A 65 -3.87 -26.99 -3.31
N LEU A 66 -3.81 -25.70 -2.96
CA LEU A 66 -4.23 -24.57 -3.77
C LEU A 66 -3.11 -23.54 -3.83
N PRO A 67 -2.19 -23.65 -4.82
CA PRO A 67 -1.08 -22.70 -4.94
C PRO A 67 -1.52 -21.24 -5.18
N ASP A 68 -2.75 -21.02 -5.69
CA ASP A 68 -3.38 -19.69 -5.77
C ASP A 68 -3.42 -18.98 -4.38
N LEU A 69 -3.36 -19.76 -3.29
CA LEU A 69 -3.35 -19.28 -1.91
C LEU A 69 -1.94 -19.12 -1.32
N SER A 70 -0.86 -19.43 -2.03
CA SER A 70 0.52 -19.30 -1.53
C SER A 70 1.05 -17.86 -1.59
N GLY A 71 0.53 -17.03 -2.52
CA GLY A 71 0.82 -15.58 -2.57
C GLY A 71 2.07 -15.23 -3.34
N GLU A 72 2.75 -16.24 -3.85
CA GLU A 72 3.68 -16.07 -4.96
C GLU A 72 2.84 -15.75 -6.21
N ALA A 73 3.28 -14.74 -6.96
CA ALA A 73 2.70 -14.39 -8.25
C ALA A 73 3.03 -15.52 -9.25
N LEU A 74 2.30 -16.61 -9.17
CA LEU A 74 2.26 -17.60 -10.23
C LEU A 74 1.53 -16.93 -11.38
N SER A 75 2.28 -16.62 -12.44
CA SER A 75 1.76 -16.11 -13.70
C SER A 75 0.43 -16.79 -14.05
N ASP A 76 -0.59 -15.98 -14.36
CA ASP A 76 -1.99 -16.38 -14.62
C ASP A 76 -2.16 -17.49 -15.69
N GLN A 77 -1.08 -17.90 -16.35
CA GLN A 77 -1.05 -19.04 -17.28
C GLN A 77 -1.03 -20.42 -16.60
N ARG A 78 -0.55 -20.57 -15.36
CA ARG A 78 -0.36 -21.91 -14.76
C ARG A 78 -1.66 -22.58 -14.29
N SER A 79 -2.68 -21.81 -13.92
CA SER A 79 -3.96 -22.38 -13.45
C SER A 79 -4.81 -23.01 -14.57
N LEU A 80 -4.58 -22.64 -15.83
CA LEU A 80 -5.29 -23.23 -16.98
C LEU A 80 -4.57 -24.47 -17.55
N ILE A 81 -3.25 -24.58 -17.34
CA ILE A 81 -2.43 -25.65 -17.93
C ILE A 81 -2.52 -26.97 -17.13
N SER A 82 -2.99 -26.95 -15.88
CA SER A 82 -3.16 -28.16 -15.06
C SER A 82 -4.37 -29.03 -15.43
N LEU A 83 -5.20 -28.62 -16.39
CA LEU A 83 -6.39 -29.36 -16.82
C LEU A 83 -6.10 -30.51 -17.80
N GLN A 84 -4.84 -30.79 -18.13
CA GLN A 84 -4.47 -31.70 -19.23
C GLN A 84 -3.95 -33.09 -18.81
N SER A 85 -3.99 -33.46 -17.54
CA SER A 85 -3.34 -34.71 -17.07
C SER A 85 -4.23 -35.70 -16.32
N SER A 86 -5.53 -35.80 -16.64
CA SER A 86 -6.39 -36.88 -16.13
C SER A 86 -7.59 -37.12 -17.08
N PRO A 87 -8.09 -38.36 -17.24
CA PRO A 87 -9.32 -38.68 -17.98
C PRO A 87 -10.61 -38.22 -17.26
N GLU A 88 -10.50 -37.52 -16.14
CA GLU A 88 -11.63 -37.07 -15.34
C GLU A 88 -12.33 -35.85 -15.96
N SER A 89 -13.66 -35.79 -15.88
CA SER A 89 -14.46 -34.68 -16.43
C SER A 89 -14.08 -33.36 -15.78
N VAL A 90 -13.94 -32.28 -16.58
CA VAL A 90 -13.67 -30.91 -16.10
C VAL A 90 -14.67 -30.48 -15.01
N THR A 91 -15.92 -30.92 -15.13
CA THR A 91 -16.97 -30.66 -14.14
C THR A 91 -16.68 -31.33 -12.79
N ALA A 92 -16.15 -32.56 -12.79
CA ALA A 92 -15.82 -33.28 -11.56
C ALA A 92 -14.65 -32.61 -10.83
N LEU A 93 -13.61 -32.21 -11.57
CA LEU A 93 -12.48 -31.47 -11.02
C LEU A 93 -12.92 -30.12 -10.42
N TRP A 94 -13.82 -29.41 -11.10
CA TRP A 94 -14.42 -28.17 -10.59
C TRP A 94 -15.22 -28.39 -9.30
N MET A 95 -16.08 -29.41 -9.27
CA MET A 95 -16.87 -29.75 -8.08
C MET A 95 -15.98 -30.15 -6.90
N ARG A 96 -14.89 -30.90 -7.15
CA ARG A 96 -13.92 -31.28 -6.11
C ARG A 96 -13.17 -30.07 -5.58
N LYS A 97 -12.73 -29.14 -6.45
CA LYS A 97 -12.13 -27.86 -6.02
C LYS A 97 -13.11 -27.03 -5.18
N ARG A 98 -14.37 -26.94 -5.59
CA ARG A 98 -15.43 -26.27 -4.84
C ARG A 98 -15.62 -26.89 -3.45
N PHE A 99 -15.78 -28.21 -3.38
CA PHE A 99 -15.93 -28.94 -2.10
C PHE A 99 -14.75 -28.70 -1.17
N PHE A 100 -13.53 -28.74 -1.69
CA PHE A 100 -12.32 -28.46 -0.93
C PHE A 100 -12.32 -27.04 -0.34
N VAL A 101 -12.66 -26.04 -1.15
CA VAL A 101 -12.77 -24.64 -0.69
C VAL A 101 -13.86 -24.48 0.37
N GLU A 102 -15.05 -25.04 0.16
CA GLU A 102 -16.15 -24.99 1.13
C GLU A 102 -15.75 -25.64 2.47
N THR A 103 -15.07 -26.79 2.41
CA THR A 103 -14.56 -27.48 3.60
C THR A 103 -13.50 -26.65 4.32
N LEU A 104 -12.57 -26.02 3.58
CA LEU A 104 -11.58 -25.10 4.16
C LEU A 104 -12.24 -23.95 4.92
N VAL A 105 -13.24 -23.31 4.33
CA VAL A 105 -14.01 -22.23 4.98
C VAL A 105 -14.69 -22.76 6.25
N GLY A 106 -15.30 -23.94 6.18
CA GLY A 106 -15.98 -24.58 7.30
C GLY A 106 -15.08 -24.90 8.50
N VAL A 107 -13.77 -25.09 8.30
CA VAL A 107 -12.84 -25.41 9.40
C VAL A 107 -12.09 -24.21 9.97
N LEU A 108 -12.24 -23.01 9.39
CA LEU A 108 -11.54 -21.80 9.85
C LEU A 108 -11.87 -21.46 11.32
N PRO A 109 -10.87 -21.12 12.17
CA PRO A 109 -11.11 -20.71 13.54
C PRO A 109 -11.94 -19.41 13.58
N PRO A 110 -13.03 -19.31 14.37
CA PRO A 110 -13.93 -18.16 14.35
C PRO A 110 -13.31 -16.85 14.88
N GLU A 111 -12.21 -16.93 15.60
CA GLU A 111 -11.56 -15.80 16.26
C GLU A 111 -10.96 -14.80 15.26
N LYS A 112 -11.09 -13.51 15.55
CA LYS A 112 -10.45 -12.44 14.79
C LYS A 112 -8.93 -12.62 14.80
N ASP A 113 -8.27 -12.27 13.69
CA ASP A 113 -6.82 -12.33 13.51
C ASP A 113 -6.20 -13.74 13.62
N SER A 114 -7.01 -14.81 13.69
CA SER A 114 -6.55 -16.20 13.63
C SER A 114 -6.05 -16.61 12.23
N ILE A 115 -6.57 -15.95 11.19
CA ILE A 115 -6.22 -16.16 9.79
C ILE A 115 -5.83 -14.81 9.18
N PRO A 116 -4.65 -14.70 8.53
CA PRO A 116 -4.23 -13.49 7.86
C PRO A 116 -5.24 -12.98 6.80
N CYS A 117 -5.52 -11.67 6.80
CA CYS A 117 -6.48 -11.05 5.86
C CYS A 117 -6.15 -11.33 4.38
N ASN A 118 -4.86 -11.33 4.01
CA ASN A 118 -4.41 -11.61 2.65
C ASN A 118 -4.76 -13.03 2.18
N PHE A 119 -4.70 -14.02 3.08
CA PHE A 119 -5.12 -15.37 2.79
C PHE A 119 -6.64 -15.44 2.62
N LEU A 120 -7.41 -14.78 3.48
CA LEU A 120 -8.87 -14.74 3.35
C LEU A 120 -9.32 -14.10 2.03
N LEU A 121 -8.68 -13.02 1.59
CA LEU A 121 -8.97 -12.38 0.31
C LEU A 121 -8.65 -13.28 -0.89
N ARG A 122 -7.50 -13.99 -0.86
CA ARG A 122 -7.17 -15.00 -1.87
C ARG A 122 -8.16 -16.17 -1.87
N LEU A 123 -8.56 -16.64 -0.68
CA LEU A 123 -9.57 -17.68 -0.53
C LEU A 123 -10.93 -17.22 -1.05
N LEU A 124 -11.32 -15.96 -0.82
CA LEU A 124 -12.54 -15.36 -1.37
C LEU A 124 -12.48 -15.26 -2.89
N ARG A 125 -11.34 -14.86 -3.48
CA ARG A 125 -11.13 -14.88 -4.94
C ARG A 125 -11.36 -16.28 -5.49
N THR A 126 -10.72 -17.30 -4.91
CA THR A 126 -10.90 -18.70 -5.34
C THR A 126 -12.34 -19.17 -5.12
N SER A 127 -12.98 -18.76 -4.03
CA SER A 127 -14.38 -19.07 -3.70
C SER A 127 -15.36 -18.52 -4.73
N ASN A 128 -15.17 -17.26 -5.16
CA ASN A 128 -15.97 -16.64 -6.20
C ASN A 128 -15.73 -17.29 -7.56
N MET A 129 -14.47 -17.63 -7.86
CA MET A 129 -14.13 -18.35 -9.09
C MET A 129 -14.88 -19.68 -9.17
N VAL A 130 -14.88 -20.50 -8.12
CA VAL A 130 -15.56 -21.81 -8.09
C VAL A 130 -17.05 -21.74 -7.74
N ALA A 131 -17.58 -20.53 -7.57
CA ALA A 131 -18.97 -20.22 -7.26
C ALA A 131 -19.52 -20.97 -6.02
N VAL A 132 -18.79 -20.98 -4.90
CA VAL A 132 -19.21 -21.63 -3.64
C VAL A 132 -20.59 -21.15 -3.15
N GLU A 133 -21.19 -21.90 -2.22
CA GLU A 133 -22.49 -21.52 -1.64
C GLU A 133 -22.43 -20.13 -0.95
N ALA A 134 -23.56 -19.42 -0.98
CA ALA A 134 -23.67 -18.07 -0.43
C ALA A 134 -23.34 -17.99 1.07
N THR A 135 -23.57 -19.07 1.81
CA THR A 135 -23.26 -19.20 3.25
C THR A 135 -21.75 -19.10 3.50
N TYR A 136 -20.93 -19.88 2.77
CA TYR A 136 -19.46 -19.82 2.87
C TYR A 136 -18.91 -18.47 2.41
N ARG A 137 -19.46 -17.91 1.33
CA ARG A 137 -19.08 -16.56 0.86
C ARG A 137 -19.37 -15.49 1.91
N ALA A 138 -20.55 -15.52 2.52
CA ALA A 138 -20.94 -14.56 3.56
C ALA A 138 -20.05 -14.66 4.81
N GLU A 139 -19.64 -15.87 5.18
CA GLU A 139 -18.73 -16.08 6.31
C GLU A 139 -17.32 -15.54 6.03
N LEU A 140 -16.79 -15.72 4.81
CA LEU A 140 -15.54 -15.09 4.39
C LEU A 140 -15.65 -13.57 4.38
N GLU A 141 -16.70 -13.01 3.77
CA GLU A 141 -16.94 -11.56 3.74
C GLU A 141 -16.99 -10.98 5.16
N LYS A 142 -17.68 -11.64 6.09
CA LYS A 142 -17.76 -11.25 7.50
C LYS A 142 -16.38 -11.18 8.16
N ARG A 143 -15.56 -12.22 7.98
CA ARG A 143 -14.21 -12.30 8.57
C ARG A 143 -13.25 -11.27 7.99
N ILE A 144 -13.28 -11.08 6.67
CA ILE A 144 -12.48 -10.05 5.99
C ILE A 144 -12.88 -8.66 6.48
N SER A 145 -14.18 -8.42 6.62
CA SER A 145 -14.70 -7.13 7.07
C SER A 145 -14.26 -6.75 8.49
N TRP A 146 -13.81 -7.67 9.34
CA TRP A 146 -13.28 -7.36 10.68
C TRP A 146 -11.83 -6.88 10.69
N GLN A 147 -11.09 -7.13 9.62
CA GLN A 147 -9.66 -6.88 9.50
C GLN A 147 -9.30 -6.24 8.15
N LEU A 148 -10.26 -5.54 7.55
CA LEU A 148 -10.08 -4.90 6.24
C LEU A 148 -8.95 -3.86 6.24
N ASP A 149 -8.60 -3.31 7.40
CA ASP A 149 -7.47 -2.41 7.59
C ASP A 149 -6.10 -3.07 7.42
N GLN A 150 -6.04 -4.41 7.38
CA GLN A 150 -4.85 -5.21 7.11
C GLN A 150 -4.76 -5.66 5.64
N ALA A 151 -5.77 -5.37 4.82
CA ALA A 151 -5.79 -5.78 3.42
C ALA A 151 -4.81 -4.99 2.56
N LEU A 152 -4.23 -5.67 1.57
CA LEU A 152 -3.43 -5.04 0.52
C LEU A 152 -4.29 -4.81 -0.73
N LEU A 153 -4.03 -3.71 -1.45
CA LEU A 153 -4.74 -3.37 -2.68
C LEU A 153 -4.77 -4.53 -3.69
N LYS A 154 -3.61 -5.14 -3.95
CA LYS A 154 -3.44 -6.25 -4.90
C LYS A 154 -4.33 -7.46 -4.60
N GLU A 155 -4.65 -7.70 -3.33
CA GLU A 155 -5.48 -8.83 -2.90
C GLU A 155 -6.97 -8.48 -2.87
N LEU A 156 -7.29 -7.20 -2.66
CA LEU A 156 -8.65 -6.68 -2.73
C LEU A 156 -9.17 -6.57 -4.17
N MET A 157 -8.26 -6.48 -5.16
CA MET A 157 -8.59 -6.48 -6.60
C MET A 157 -9.04 -7.88 -7.06
N ILE A 158 -10.24 -8.26 -6.67
CA ILE A 158 -10.88 -9.53 -7.03
C ILE A 158 -11.63 -9.36 -8.35
N PRO A 159 -11.34 -10.20 -9.38
CA PRO A 159 -12.07 -10.15 -10.64
C PRO A 159 -13.55 -10.45 -10.49
N SER A 160 -14.37 -9.88 -11.37
CA SER A 160 -15.76 -10.32 -11.51
C SER A 160 -15.81 -11.64 -12.27
N PHE A 161 -16.37 -12.69 -11.64
CA PHE A 161 -16.54 -14.02 -12.25
C PHE A 161 -17.96 -14.23 -12.80
N SER A 162 -18.80 -13.19 -12.79
CA SER A 162 -20.15 -13.28 -13.34
C SER A 162 -20.13 -13.13 -14.86
N HIS A 163 -20.79 -14.05 -15.56
CA HIS A 163 -20.93 -14.04 -17.02
C HIS A 163 -21.81 -12.90 -17.56
N THR A 164 -22.56 -12.22 -16.69
CA THR A 164 -23.41 -11.07 -17.03
C THR A 164 -22.79 -9.73 -16.69
N CYS A 165 -21.64 -9.72 -16.02
CA CYS A 165 -20.99 -8.51 -15.54
C CYS A 165 -20.00 -8.01 -16.60
N SER A 166 -20.08 -6.72 -16.92
CA SER A 166 -19.17 -6.07 -17.86
C SER A 166 -17.91 -5.51 -17.18
N THR A 167 -17.90 -5.37 -15.86
CA THR A 167 -16.73 -4.83 -15.14
C THR A 167 -15.68 -5.91 -14.92
N LEU A 168 -14.42 -5.48 -14.93
CA LEU A 168 -13.27 -6.35 -14.68
C LEU A 168 -13.17 -6.77 -13.22
N LEU A 169 -13.55 -5.87 -12.30
CA LEU A 169 -13.48 -6.08 -10.86
C LEU A 169 -14.88 -6.21 -10.23
N ASP A 170 -14.98 -7.00 -9.17
CA ASP A 170 -16.20 -7.11 -8.35
C ASP A 170 -16.27 -5.92 -7.37
N VAL A 171 -16.67 -4.75 -7.88
CA VAL A 171 -16.82 -3.53 -7.08
C VAL A 171 -17.93 -3.67 -6.04
N GLU A 172 -18.99 -4.41 -6.35
CA GLU A 172 -20.10 -4.66 -5.42
C GLU A 172 -19.63 -5.42 -4.17
N LEU A 173 -18.74 -6.41 -4.33
CA LEU A 173 -18.08 -7.08 -3.22
C LEU A 173 -17.34 -6.11 -2.32
N VAL A 174 -16.52 -5.21 -2.89
CA VAL A 174 -15.77 -4.22 -2.09
C VAL A 174 -16.73 -3.27 -1.37
N ILE A 175 -17.84 -2.86 -2.00
CA ILE A 175 -18.89 -2.08 -1.33
C ILE A 175 -19.46 -2.85 -0.12
N ARG A 176 -19.75 -4.15 -0.27
CA ARG A 176 -20.26 -4.98 0.84
C ARG A 176 -19.25 -5.09 1.97
N LEU A 177 -17.98 -5.35 1.67
CA LEU A 177 -16.90 -5.44 2.66
C LEU A 177 -16.70 -4.12 3.43
N VAL A 178 -16.64 -3.00 2.71
CA VAL A 178 -16.46 -1.67 3.32
C VAL A 178 -17.66 -1.31 4.20
N LYS A 179 -18.89 -1.53 3.73
CA LYS A 179 -20.09 -1.26 4.54
C LYS A 179 -20.11 -2.09 5.82
N ARG A 180 -19.74 -3.38 5.76
CA ARG A 180 -19.65 -4.24 6.94
C ARG A 180 -18.56 -3.76 7.91
N PHE A 181 -17.39 -3.36 7.41
CA PHE A 181 -16.31 -2.81 8.24
C PHE A 181 -16.74 -1.50 8.91
N VAL A 182 -17.36 -0.58 8.17
CA VAL A 182 -17.83 0.72 8.69
C VAL A 182 -18.94 0.54 9.73
N ASN A 183 -19.80 -0.47 9.57
CA ASN A 183 -20.89 -0.76 10.50
C ASN A 183 -20.46 -1.63 11.70
N LEU A 184 -19.17 -1.96 11.83
CA LEU A 184 -18.66 -2.65 13.01
C LEU A 184 -18.67 -1.71 14.23
N ASP A 185 -18.93 -2.25 15.41
CA ASP A 185 -18.92 -1.49 16.67
C ASP A 185 -17.62 -0.69 16.85
N GLU A 186 -17.72 0.54 17.35
CA GLU A 186 -16.57 1.45 17.53
C GLU A 186 -15.50 0.87 18.49
N THR A 187 -15.84 -0.09 19.35
CA THR A 187 -14.87 -0.83 20.18
C THR A 187 -14.03 -1.82 19.38
N ALA A 188 -14.51 -2.27 18.22
CA ALA A 188 -13.89 -3.29 17.39
C ALA A 188 -13.08 -2.72 16.21
N LYS A 189 -13.19 -1.41 15.93
CA LYS A 189 -12.39 -0.69 14.93
C LYS A 189 -11.73 0.56 15.54
N SER A 190 -10.42 0.70 15.36
CA SER A 190 -9.69 1.91 15.76
C SER A 190 -9.87 3.02 14.72
N GLY A 191 -9.80 4.29 15.13
CA GLY A 191 -9.72 5.41 14.18
C GLY A 191 -8.56 5.26 13.18
N ALA A 192 -7.45 4.66 13.60
CA ALA A 192 -6.34 4.34 12.70
C ALA A 192 -6.71 3.30 11.63
N ALA A 193 -7.53 2.30 11.99
CA ALA A 193 -8.04 1.29 11.06
C ALA A 193 -8.97 1.92 10.04
N MET A 194 -9.87 2.83 10.46
CA MET A 194 -10.74 3.59 9.56
C MET A 194 -9.95 4.42 8.54
N VAL A 195 -8.86 5.08 8.96
CA VAL A 195 -7.99 5.84 8.06
C VAL A 195 -7.28 4.93 7.05
N LYS A 196 -6.81 3.74 7.46
CA LYS A 196 -6.20 2.77 6.54
C LYS A 196 -7.20 2.28 5.50
N VAL A 197 -8.43 1.94 5.92
CA VAL A 197 -9.49 1.51 4.99
C VAL A 197 -9.88 2.63 4.04
N ALA A 198 -9.98 3.88 4.50
CA ALA A 198 -10.26 5.02 3.63
C ALA A 198 -9.21 5.15 2.51
N LYS A 199 -7.91 5.07 2.86
CA LYS A 199 -6.82 5.07 1.87
C LYS A 199 -6.89 3.88 0.92
N LEU A 200 -7.18 2.69 1.43
CA LEU A 200 -7.32 1.48 0.62
C LEU A 200 -8.47 1.62 -0.40
N VAL A 201 -9.61 2.16 0.02
CA VAL A 201 -10.77 2.42 -0.85
C VAL A 201 -10.45 3.46 -1.91
N ASP A 202 -9.79 4.56 -1.54
CA ASP A 202 -9.40 5.59 -2.50
C ASP A 202 -8.38 5.05 -3.54
N CYS A 203 -7.46 4.18 -3.11
CA CYS A 203 -6.56 3.47 -4.01
C CYS A 203 -7.30 2.51 -4.95
N TYR A 204 -8.22 1.71 -4.41
CA TYR A 204 -9.04 0.78 -5.18
C TYR A 204 -9.90 1.52 -6.22
N LEU A 205 -10.55 2.60 -5.82
CA LEU A 205 -11.37 3.42 -6.72
C LEU A 205 -10.55 3.99 -7.87
N ALA A 206 -9.30 4.38 -7.64
CA ALA A 206 -8.46 4.89 -8.72
C ALA A 206 -8.08 3.82 -9.74
N GLU A 207 -7.88 2.57 -9.32
CA GLU A 207 -7.66 1.44 -10.24
C GLU A 207 -8.94 1.04 -10.97
N ALA A 208 -10.05 0.90 -10.21
CA ALA A 208 -11.35 0.54 -10.77
C ALA A 208 -11.88 1.60 -11.75
N ALA A 209 -11.55 2.88 -11.53
CA ALA A 209 -11.95 3.99 -12.40
C ALA A 209 -11.38 3.92 -13.82
N MET A 210 -10.35 3.11 -14.07
CA MET A 210 -9.81 2.88 -15.42
C MET A 210 -10.71 1.97 -16.26
N ASP A 211 -11.57 1.17 -15.62
CA ASP A 211 -12.54 0.31 -16.29
C ASP A 211 -13.68 1.15 -16.85
N THR A 212 -13.84 1.17 -18.17
CA THR A 212 -14.87 1.94 -18.88
C THR A 212 -16.28 1.38 -18.67
N CYS A 213 -16.39 0.17 -18.14
CA CYS A 213 -17.66 -0.44 -17.77
C CYS A 213 -18.10 -0.09 -16.34
N LEU A 214 -17.27 0.60 -15.55
CA LEU A 214 -17.64 1.00 -14.18
C LEU A 214 -18.74 2.06 -14.19
N SER A 215 -19.88 1.73 -13.59
CA SER A 215 -20.97 2.69 -13.50
C SER A 215 -20.69 3.80 -12.49
N LEU A 216 -21.22 4.99 -12.78
CA LEU A 216 -21.15 6.14 -11.88
C LEU A 216 -21.74 5.82 -10.49
N ASN A 217 -22.82 5.04 -10.47
CA ASN A 217 -23.53 4.68 -9.24
C ASN A 217 -22.66 3.81 -8.35
N GLU A 218 -21.96 2.82 -8.89
CA GLU A 218 -21.04 1.97 -8.13
C GLU A 218 -19.84 2.77 -7.62
N PHE A 219 -19.25 3.61 -8.47
CA PHE A 219 -18.17 4.51 -8.06
C PHE A 219 -18.59 5.39 -6.88
N ALA A 220 -19.72 6.09 -7.00
CA ALA A 220 -20.24 6.99 -5.98
C ALA A 220 -20.65 6.23 -4.71
N ALA A 221 -21.24 5.03 -4.84
CA ALA A 221 -21.64 4.20 -3.72
C ALA A 221 -20.43 3.74 -2.89
N LEU A 222 -19.34 3.34 -3.55
CA LEU A 222 -18.11 2.95 -2.85
C LEU A 222 -17.40 4.16 -2.23
N ALA A 223 -17.27 5.27 -2.96
CA ALA A 223 -16.68 6.51 -2.44
C ALA A 223 -17.42 7.02 -1.18
N GLY A 224 -18.76 6.96 -1.21
CA GLY A 224 -19.64 7.37 -0.12
C GLY A 224 -19.81 6.34 1.00
N ALA A 225 -19.35 5.09 0.84
CA ALA A 225 -19.42 4.08 1.89
C ALA A 225 -18.47 4.39 3.06
N VAL A 226 -17.39 5.14 2.80
CA VAL A 226 -16.42 5.56 3.81
C VAL A 226 -16.82 6.93 4.38
N PRO A 227 -16.95 7.08 5.72
CA PRO A 227 -17.28 8.35 6.34
C PRO A 227 -16.25 9.45 6.05
N SER A 228 -16.72 10.69 5.89
CA SER A 228 -15.86 11.83 5.55
C SER A 228 -14.75 12.09 6.57
N HIS A 229 -14.98 11.84 7.87
CA HIS A 229 -13.99 12.04 8.92
C HIS A 229 -12.83 11.02 8.88
N ALA A 230 -13.01 9.87 8.23
CA ALA A 230 -11.95 8.86 8.07
C ALA A 230 -10.87 9.31 7.08
N ARG A 231 -11.19 10.26 6.19
CA ARG A 231 -10.24 10.90 5.28
C ARG A 231 -9.63 12.14 5.96
N ALA A 232 -8.34 12.05 6.25
CA ALA A 232 -7.54 13.20 6.68
C ALA A 232 -7.24 14.12 5.48
N THR A 233 -6.98 13.53 4.31
CA THR A 233 -6.80 14.21 3.03
C THR A 233 -7.70 13.56 1.98
N ASP A 234 -8.16 14.37 1.03
CA ASP A 234 -9.04 13.90 -0.06
C ASP A 234 -8.27 13.69 -1.38
N ASP A 235 -6.95 13.77 -1.37
CA ASP A 235 -6.09 13.63 -2.56
C ASP A 235 -6.30 12.31 -3.30
N GLY A 236 -6.45 11.21 -2.54
CA GLY A 236 -6.71 9.89 -3.10
C GLY A 236 -8.06 9.82 -3.81
N LEU A 237 -9.11 10.35 -3.16
CA LEU A 237 -10.45 10.45 -3.73
C LEU A 237 -10.48 11.36 -4.96
N TYR A 238 -9.79 12.50 -4.91
CA TYR A 238 -9.64 13.39 -6.05
C TYR A 238 -8.97 12.69 -7.23
N ARG A 239 -7.86 11.98 -6.99
CA ARG A 239 -7.17 11.17 -8.02
C ARG A 239 -8.12 10.14 -8.64
N ALA A 240 -8.90 9.44 -7.83
CA ALA A 240 -9.86 8.45 -8.33
C ALA A 240 -10.95 9.08 -9.21
N ILE A 241 -11.52 10.22 -8.78
CA ILE A 241 -12.51 10.97 -9.57
C ILE A 241 -11.89 11.47 -10.87
N ASP A 242 -10.66 11.98 -10.80
CA ASP A 242 -9.96 12.45 -11.99
C ASP A 242 -9.71 11.33 -13.01
N THR A 243 -9.24 10.17 -12.55
CA THR A 243 -9.08 8.98 -13.39
C THR A 243 -10.41 8.57 -14.01
N TYR A 244 -11.50 8.57 -13.23
CA TYR A 244 -12.83 8.20 -13.72
C TYR A 244 -13.28 9.14 -14.85
N LEU A 245 -13.15 10.46 -14.64
CA LEU A 245 -13.48 11.46 -15.65
C LEU A 245 -12.59 11.37 -16.89
N LYS A 246 -11.35 10.87 -16.75
CA LYS A 246 -10.45 10.60 -17.88
C LYS A 246 -10.95 9.43 -18.73
N ALA A 247 -11.27 8.32 -18.07
CA ALA A 247 -11.68 7.08 -18.73
C ALA A 247 -13.11 7.15 -19.28
N HIS A 248 -13.95 8.04 -18.74
CA HIS A 248 -15.36 8.18 -19.09
C HIS A 248 -15.69 9.58 -19.65
N PRO A 249 -15.25 9.91 -20.88
CA PRO A 249 -15.50 11.23 -21.48
C PRO A 249 -17.00 11.55 -21.67
N GLY A 250 -17.85 10.51 -21.78
CA GLY A 250 -19.30 10.61 -21.93
C GLY A 250 -20.08 11.01 -20.67
N VAL A 251 -19.43 11.16 -19.51
CA VAL A 251 -20.11 11.56 -18.26
C VAL A 251 -20.74 12.93 -18.39
N SER A 252 -22.03 13.03 -18.04
CA SER A 252 -22.84 14.25 -18.16
C SER A 252 -22.33 15.37 -17.24
N LYS A 253 -22.60 16.64 -17.59
CA LYS A 253 -22.24 17.79 -16.74
C LYS A 253 -22.81 17.69 -15.33
N GLN A 254 -24.01 17.12 -15.18
CA GLN A 254 -24.66 16.91 -13.89
C GLN A 254 -23.89 15.86 -13.06
N ASP A 255 -23.45 14.79 -13.69
CA ASP A 255 -22.73 13.70 -13.02
C ASP A 255 -21.32 14.13 -12.60
N ARG A 256 -20.63 14.91 -13.44
CA ARG A 256 -19.35 15.55 -13.07
C ARG A 256 -19.52 16.41 -11.81
N LYS A 257 -20.62 17.18 -11.73
CA LYS A 257 -20.96 17.97 -10.54
C LYS A 257 -21.25 17.07 -9.34
N SER A 258 -21.94 15.94 -9.52
CA SER A 258 -22.19 14.98 -8.44
C SER A 258 -20.91 14.35 -7.90
N LEU A 259 -19.99 13.94 -8.76
CA LEU A 259 -18.68 13.41 -8.36
C LEU A 259 -17.86 14.45 -7.60
N CYS A 260 -17.77 15.68 -8.11
CA CYS A 260 -16.98 16.73 -7.46
C CYS A 260 -17.53 17.13 -6.07
N ARG A 261 -18.82 16.90 -5.79
CA ARG A 261 -19.41 17.13 -4.46
C ARG A 261 -18.91 16.14 -3.40
N LEU A 262 -18.32 15.02 -3.79
CA LEU A 262 -17.75 14.04 -2.86
C LEU A 262 -16.43 14.53 -2.24
N ILE A 263 -15.77 15.52 -2.87
CA ILE A 263 -14.47 16.04 -2.44
C ILE A 263 -14.67 17.22 -1.48
N ASP A 264 -14.07 17.14 -0.29
CA ASP A 264 -13.87 18.30 0.58
C ASP A 264 -12.60 19.05 0.15
N CYS A 265 -12.79 20.14 -0.59
CA CYS A 265 -11.70 20.99 -1.10
C CYS A 265 -10.79 21.57 0.01
N ARG A 266 -11.23 21.56 1.27
CA ARG A 266 -10.41 21.99 2.42
C ARG A 266 -9.37 20.95 2.81
N LYS A 267 -9.60 19.67 2.46
CA LYS A 267 -8.74 18.52 2.76
C LYS A 267 -7.77 18.16 1.64
N LEU A 268 -7.80 18.89 0.52
CA LEU A 268 -6.81 18.73 -0.54
C LEU A 268 -5.46 19.29 -0.10
N SER A 269 -4.38 18.62 -0.48
CA SER A 269 -3.02 19.19 -0.41
C SER A 269 -2.85 20.35 -1.40
N PRO A 270 -1.87 21.26 -1.18
CA PRO A 270 -1.55 22.32 -2.14
C PRO A 270 -1.30 21.79 -3.56
N GLU A 271 -0.63 20.65 -3.68
CA GLU A 271 -0.32 20.00 -4.95
C GLU A 271 -1.59 19.47 -5.63
N ALA A 272 -2.47 18.80 -4.88
CA ALA A 272 -3.76 18.33 -5.40
C ALA A 272 -4.69 19.51 -5.77
N SER A 273 -4.70 20.57 -4.96
CA SER A 273 -5.44 21.81 -5.22
C SER A 273 -4.96 22.49 -6.50
N LEU A 274 -3.64 22.57 -6.72
CA LEU A 274 -3.06 23.12 -7.95
C LEU A 274 -3.48 22.33 -9.18
N HIS A 275 -3.36 21.00 -9.12
CA HIS A 275 -3.79 20.13 -10.21
C HIS A 275 -5.30 20.27 -10.48
N ALA A 276 -6.12 20.32 -9.43
CA ALA A 276 -7.57 20.53 -9.55
C ALA A 276 -7.91 21.89 -10.16
N ALA A 277 -7.17 22.94 -9.83
CA ALA A 277 -7.41 24.27 -10.39
C ALA A 277 -7.15 24.35 -11.90
N GLN A 278 -6.23 23.51 -12.41
CA GLN A 278 -5.85 23.46 -13.83
C GLN A 278 -6.63 22.41 -14.63
N ASN A 279 -7.49 21.63 -13.98
CA ASN A 279 -8.14 20.48 -14.61
C ASN A 279 -9.43 20.87 -15.35
N GLU A 280 -9.37 20.88 -16.67
CA GLU A 280 -10.49 21.23 -17.56
C GLU A 280 -11.68 20.27 -17.50
N ARG A 281 -11.51 19.06 -16.94
CA ARG A 281 -12.60 18.09 -16.80
C ARG A 281 -13.55 18.44 -15.66
N LEU A 282 -13.10 19.26 -14.70
CA LEU A 282 -13.91 19.65 -13.54
C LEU A 282 -14.87 20.79 -13.90
N PRO A 283 -16.08 20.82 -13.33
CA PRO A 283 -16.95 21.98 -13.44
C PRO A 283 -16.29 23.23 -12.85
N VAL A 284 -16.46 24.39 -13.50
CA VAL A 284 -15.93 25.70 -13.06
C VAL A 284 -16.24 25.99 -11.58
N ARG A 285 -17.45 25.64 -11.12
CA ARG A 285 -17.82 25.81 -9.70
C ARG A 285 -16.94 25.03 -8.73
N ALA A 286 -16.50 23.82 -9.12
CA ALA A 286 -15.60 23.02 -8.29
C ALA A 286 -14.20 23.65 -8.24
N VAL A 287 -13.70 24.12 -9.39
CA VAL A 287 -12.42 24.85 -9.48
C VAL A 287 -12.43 26.09 -8.58
N ILE A 288 -13.49 26.89 -8.63
CA ILE A 288 -13.64 28.07 -7.75
C ILE A 288 -13.61 27.67 -6.26
N GLN A 289 -14.26 26.56 -5.89
CA GLN A 289 -14.26 26.08 -4.50
C GLN A 289 -12.86 25.67 -4.03
N VAL A 290 -12.06 25.05 -4.89
CA VAL A 290 -10.65 24.72 -4.61
C VAL A 290 -9.81 25.99 -4.44
N LEU A 291 -9.94 26.95 -5.35
CA LEU A 291 -9.19 28.22 -5.24
C LEU A 291 -9.56 28.99 -3.96
N PHE A 292 -10.84 29.02 -3.60
CA PHE A 292 -11.30 29.67 -2.38
C PHE A 292 -10.83 28.95 -1.11
N SER A 293 -10.76 27.61 -1.11
CA SER A 293 -10.23 26.87 0.04
C SER A 293 -8.73 27.15 0.24
N GLU A 294 -7.95 27.21 -0.84
CA GLU A 294 -6.53 27.59 -0.78
C GLU A 294 -6.34 29.04 -0.30
N GLN A 295 -7.13 29.99 -0.82
CA GLN A 295 -7.08 31.39 -0.36
C GLN A 295 -7.34 31.50 1.15
N ASN A 296 -8.33 30.75 1.67
CA ASN A 296 -8.63 30.73 3.10
C ASN A 296 -7.52 30.09 3.94
N LYS A 297 -6.84 29.05 3.44
CA LYS A 297 -5.68 28.44 4.12
C LYS A 297 -4.53 29.44 4.24
N LEU A 298 -4.24 30.16 3.15
CA LEU A 298 -3.22 31.21 3.12
C LEU A 298 -3.58 32.38 4.04
N HIS A 299 -4.83 32.85 3.99
CA HIS A 299 -5.28 33.94 4.86
C HIS A 299 -5.14 33.57 6.35
N ARG A 300 -5.53 32.34 6.72
CA ARG A 300 -5.30 31.84 8.08
C ARG A 300 -3.82 31.77 8.42
N GLN A 301 -2.94 31.33 7.52
CA GLN A 301 -1.50 31.35 7.81
C GLN A 301 -0.95 32.78 7.98
N ILE A 302 -1.47 33.74 7.23
CA ILE A 302 -1.11 35.16 7.35
C ILE A 302 -1.63 35.74 8.67
N ASP A 303 -2.85 35.42 9.10
CA ASP A 303 -3.39 35.87 10.39
C ASP A 303 -2.60 35.31 11.60
N TRP A 304 -2.05 34.10 11.47
CA TRP A 304 -1.24 33.46 12.50
C TRP A 304 0.23 33.91 12.49
N SER A 305 0.74 34.38 11.35
CA SER A 305 2.14 34.81 11.17
C SER A 305 2.31 36.33 11.07
N GLY A 306 1.22 37.08 10.92
CA GLY A 306 1.18 38.49 10.56
C GLY A 306 0.36 39.33 11.53
N SER A 307 0.87 39.51 12.75
CA SER A 307 0.53 40.70 13.55
C SER A 307 1.80 41.40 14.02
N PHE A 308 2.62 41.81 13.05
CA PHE A 308 3.72 42.75 13.24
C PHE A 308 3.80 43.73 12.06
N SER A 309 2.73 44.52 11.85
CA SER A 309 2.86 45.87 11.29
C SER A 309 1.49 46.54 11.15
N THR A 310 1.28 47.55 11.99
CA THR A 310 0.33 48.65 11.79
C THR A 310 0.35 49.21 10.37
N SER A 311 -0.82 49.38 9.72
CA SER A 311 -1.42 50.71 9.51
C SER A 311 -2.49 50.75 8.39
N THR A 312 -3.68 51.20 8.81
CA THR A 312 -4.62 52.15 8.17
C THR A 312 -5.66 51.74 7.09
N ARG A 313 -6.93 52.00 7.47
CA ARG A 313 -8.20 52.23 6.72
C ARG A 313 -8.90 50.99 6.17
N SER A 314 -10.20 50.73 6.38
CA SER A 314 -11.37 51.55 6.78
C SER A 314 -12.42 50.68 7.51
N PRO A 315 -13.41 51.27 8.22
CA PRO A 315 -14.38 50.51 9.00
C PRO A 315 -15.59 50.10 8.14
N ASN A 316 -16.11 48.89 8.35
CA ASN A 316 -17.52 48.61 8.13
C ASN A 316 -18.07 47.80 9.32
N PRO A 317 -19.27 48.14 9.84
CA PRO A 317 -19.77 47.56 11.08
C PRO A 317 -20.77 46.45 10.74
N PHE A 318 -20.41 45.19 10.95
CA PHE A 318 -21.44 44.18 11.23
C PHE A 318 -20.84 43.07 12.09
N LEU A 319 -21.34 43.04 13.32
CA LEU A 319 -21.41 41.93 14.29
C LEU A 319 -20.50 40.72 14.00
N ASP A 320 -19.44 40.59 14.80
CA ASP A 320 -19.16 39.32 15.49
C ASP A 320 -18.18 39.52 16.67
N ALA A 321 -18.31 38.62 17.64
CA ALA A 321 -17.81 38.65 19.01
C ALA A 321 -16.37 39.17 19.21
N PRO A 322 -16.06 39.87 20.32
CA PRO A 322 -14.73 40.40 20.55
C PRO A 322 -13.75 39.25 20.75
N ALA A 323 -12.83 39.12 19.79
CA ALA A 323 -11.52 38.52 20.06
C ALA A 323 -10.99 39.22 21.32
N ARG A 324 -10.88 38.47 22.43
CA ARG A 324 -10.26 39.02 23.64
C ARG A 324 -8.85 39.44 23.26
N CYS A 325 -8.59 40.74 23.22
CA CYS A 325 -7.24 41.26 23.13
C CYS A 325 -6.47 40.71 24.33
N LEU A 326 -5.45 39.89 24.04
CA LEU A 326 -4.51 39.47 25.07
C LEU A 326 -3.86 40.71 25.66
N SER A 327 -3.83 40.78 26.99
CA SER A 327 -3.22 41.88 27.71
C SER A 327 -1.73 41.96 27.39
N LYS A 328 -1.13 43.16 27.50
CA LYS A 328 0.31 43.37 27.32
C LYS A 328 1.17 42.42 28.18
N ARG A 329 0.64 41.95 29.32
CA ARG A 329 1.28 40.98 30.20
C ARG A 329 1.34 39.58 29.59
N GLU A 330 0.26 39.13 28.94
CA GLU A 330 0.19 37.82 28.27
C GLU A 330 1.08 37.79 27.02
N MET A 331 1.14 38.90 26.27
CA MET A 331 2.04 39.01 25.11
C MET A 331 3.52 38.93 25.52
N ASN A 332 3.89 39.57 26.63
CA ASN A 332 5.25 39.48 27.18
C ASN A 332 5.56 38.07 27.70
N ALA A 333 4.59 37.37 28.30
CA ALA A 333 4.76 36.00 28.75
C ALA A 333 5.03 35.04 27.58
N MET A 334 4.28 35.17 26.48
CA MET A 334 4.49 34.37 25.28
C MET A 334 5.84 34.67 24.61
N GLN A 335 6.29 35.93 24.57
CA GLN A 335 7.62 36.27 24.07
C GLN A 335 8.77 35.74 24.94
N MET A 336 8.56 35.64 26.25
CA MET A 336 9.52 35.01 27.16
C MET A 336 9.60 33.50 26.93
N GLU A 337 8.45 32.86 26.71
CA GLU A 337 8.36 31.43 26.42
C GLU A 337 9.00 31.06 25.07
N ILE A 338 8.79 31.88 24.03
CA ILE A 338 9.47 31.73 22.74
C ILE A 338 10.99 31.89 22.88
N ARG A 339 11.46 32.86 23.68
CA ARG A 339 12.90 33.04 23.94
C ARG A 339 13.48 31.82 24.67
N LYS A 340 12.78 31.33 25.70
CA LYS A 340 13.18 30.13 26.44
C LYS A 340 13.24 28.90 25.52
N LEU A 341 12.23 28.70 24.67
CA LEU A 341 12.21 27.59 23.70
C LEU A 341 13.36 27.69 22.69
N LYS A 342 13.69 28.90 22.22
CA LYS A 342 14.85 29.11 21.32
C LYS A 342 16.16 28.74 22.02
N GLU A 343 16.34 29.12 23.27
CA GLU A 343 17.51 28.73 24.07
C GLU A 343 17.55 27.22 24.31
N GLU A 344 16.42 26.58 24.59
CA GLU A 344 16.34 25.13 24.75
C GLU A 344 16.66 24.38 23.45
N VAL A 345 16.21 24.86 22.30
CA VAL A 345 16.54 24.26 20.98
C VAL A 345 18.03 24.37 20.70
N LEU A 346 18.65 25.53 20.94
CA LEU A 346 20.09 25.71 20.77
C LEU A 346 20.89 24.79 21.73
N ARG A 347 20.42 24.67 22.98
CA ARG A 347 21.01 23.75 23.97
C ARG A 347 20.90 22.30 23.52
N LEU A 348 19.73 21.87 23.03
CA LEU A 348 19.50 20.51 22.53
C LEU A 348 20.35 20.23 21.29
N GLN A 349 20.47 21.19 20.37
CA GLN A 349 21.34 21.06 19.21
C GLN A 349 22.81 20.85 19.61
N SER A 350 23.29 21.61 20.60
CA SER A 350 24.63 21.41 21.17
C SER A 350 24.79 20.02 21.82
N GLN A 351 23.77 19.55 22.55
CA GLN A 351 23.79 18.20 23.14
C GLN A 351 23.84 17.11 22.07
N CYS A 352 23.03 17.22 21.01
CA CYS A 352 23.05 16.31 19.87
C CYS A 352 24.42 16.29 19.18
N SER A 353 25.03 17.46 18.91
CA SER A 353 26.37 17.53 18.34
C SER A 353 27.43 16.90 19.27
N SER A 354 27.33 17.09 20.58
CA SER A 354 28.26 16.45 21.53
C SER A 354 28.08 14.92 21.54
N MET A 355 26.83 14.46 21.47
CA MET A 355 26.50 13.04 21.45
C MET A 355 26.96 12.36 20.15
N GLN A 356 26.87 13.07 19.02
CA GLN A 356 27.40 12.63 17.73
C GLN A 356 28.94 12.48 17.79
N VAL A 357 29.65 13.46 18.35
CA VAL A 357 31.11 13.37 18.54
C VAL A 357 31.48 12.23 19.51
N GLN A 358 30.68 11.96 20.54
CA GLN A 358 30.88 10.82 21.43
C GLN A 358 30.63 9.49 20.73
N ALA A 359 29.63 9.40 19.85
CA ALA A 359 29.35 8.21 19.06
C ALA A 359 30.52 7.90 18.12
N GLU A 360 31.05 8.90 17.41
CA GLU A 360 32.23 8.75 16.55
C GLU A 360 33.49 8.38 17.34
N ARG A 361 33.67 8.92 18.55
CA ARG A 361 34.80 8.54 19.43
C ARG A 361 34.68 7.09 19.91
N LYS A 362 33.48 6.61 20.21
CA LYS A 362 33.23 5.21 20.58
C LYS A 362 33.44 4.28 19.38
N GLU A 363 33.11 4.72 18.17
CA GLU A 363 33.36 3.99 16.93
C GLU A 363 34.87 3.91 16.62
N LYS A 364 35.61 5.02 16.76
CA LYS A 364 37.08 5.05 16.60
C LYS A 364 37.81 4.23 17.67
N LYS A 365 37.30 4.18 18.91
CA LYS A 365 37.83 3.29 19.97
C LYS A 365 37.56 1.81 19.66
N LYS A 366 36.36 1.46 19.15
CA LYS A 366 36.07 0.11 18.65
C LYS A 366 37.00 -0.26 17.48
N ALA A 367 37.27 0.66 16.57
CA ALA A 367 38.21 0.45 15.46
C ALA A 367 39.68 0.30 15.94
N GLY A 368 40.09 1.01 16.99
CA GLY A 368 41.42 0.86 17.61
C GLY A 368 41.61 -0.48 18.33
N ILE A 369 40.58 -0.95 19.04
CA ILE A 369 40.58 -2.28 19.69
C ILE A 369 40.59 -3.39 18.63
N PHE A 370 39.86 -3.23 17.51
CA PHE A 370 39.88 -4.15 16.37
C PHE A 370 41.22 -4.17 15.60
N LYS A 371 42.03 -3.11 15.68
CA LYS A 371 43.39 -3.09 15.11
C LYS A 371 44.41 -3.77 16.03
N TRP A 372 44.25 -3.67 17.34
CA TRP A 372 45.13 -4.36 18.29
C TRP A 372 44.89 -5.88 18.30
N THR A 373 43.63 -6.34 18.19
CA THR A 373 43.31 -7.78 18.10
C THR A 373 43.70 -8.43 16.77
N ARG A 374 44.02 -7.64 15.73
CA ARG A 374 44.56 -8.16 14.46
C ARG A 374 46.09 -8.32 14.49
N ASN A 375 46.80 -7.64 15.39
CA ASN A 375 48.26 -7.70 15.52
C ASN A 375 48.78 -8.69 16.58
N LEU A 376 47.89 -9.27 17.40
CA LEU A 376 48.18 -10.43 18.23
C LEU A 376 47.36 -11.59 17.66
N GLY A 377 47.99 -12.48 16.90
CA GLY A 377 47.34 -13.57 16.16
C GLY A 377 46.67 -14.62 17.05
N ILE A 378 45.56 -14.25 17.69
CA ILE A 378 44.70 -15.14 18.47
C ILE A 378 43.30 -15.03 17.89
N MET A 379 42.98 -15.92 16.96
CA MET A 379 41.59 -16.25 16.61
C MET A 379 41.11 -17.36 17.55
N PRO A 380 39.98 -17.16 18.24
CA PRO A 380 39.06 -18.26 18.52
C PRO A 380 37.84 -18.12 17.60
N SER A 381 37.66 -19.16 16.80
CA SER A 381 36.45 -19.47 16.03
C SER A 381 35.27 -19.63 16.97
N PHE A 382 34.18 -18.89 16.75
CA PHE A 382 32.83 -19.37 17.04
C PHE A 382 31.85 -18.94 15.95
N ARG A 383 31.18 -19.95 15.39
CA ARG A 383 30.13 -19.88 14.37
C ARG A 383 28.86 -19.29 14.98
N THR A 384 28.20 -18.39 14.24
CA THR A 384 26.74 -18.29 14.28
C THR A 384 26.22 -17.88 12.89
N THR A 385 25.57 -18.86 12.27
CA THR A 385 24.39 -18.81 11.39
C THR A 385 24.04 -17.49 10.69
N GLY A 386 23.92 -17.59 9.37
CA GLY A 386 23.66 -16.49 8.47
C GLY A 386 22.21 -16.03 8.44
N VAL A 387 22.05 -14.73 8.22
CA VAL A 387 20.86 -14.14 7.61
C VAL A 387 21.31 -13.53 6.29
N VAL A 388 20.63 -13.97 5.24
CA VAL A 388 20.84 -13.64 3.83
C VAL A 388 20.58 -12.14 3.60
N LYS A 389 21.56 -11.49 2.97
CA LYS A 389 21.46 -10.12 2.45
C LYS A 389 21.15 -10.24 0.96
N ILE A 390 19.94 -9.86 0.55
CA ILE A 390 19.60 -9.73 -0.87
C ILE A 390 20.15 -8.39 -1.39
N ASN A 391 20.71 -8.53 -2.58
CA ASN A 391 21.30 -7.55 -3.48
C ASN A 391 20.28 -6.49 -3.91
N GLU A 392 20.64 -5.21 -3.83
CA GLU A 392 20.27 -4.23 -4.86
C GLU A 392 21.53 -3.44 -5.21
N GLY A 393 22.01 -3.66 -6.42
CA GLY A 393 22.93 -2.77 -7.09
C GLY A 393 22.15 -1.82 -8.00
N GLY A 394 22.83 -0.80 -8.50
CA GLY A 394 22.32 0.05 -9.58
C GLY A 394 22.37 1.53 -9.29
N ASP A 395 23.60 2.02 -9.17
CA ASP A 395 24.15 3.29 -9.66
C ASP A 395 23.22 4.29 -10.38
N GLY A 396 23.44 5.58 -10.08
CA GLY A 396 22.74 6.72 -10.67
C GLY A 396 23.23 8.04 -10.07
N ASP A 397 24.47 8.40 -10.39
CA ASP A 397 25.08 9.72 -10.18
C ASP A 397 24.15 10.88 -10.57
N VAL A 398 23.91 11.82 -9.64
CA VAL A 398 23.73 13.24 -9.98
C VAL A 398 24.31 14.10 -8.85
N GLU A 399 25.51 14.61 -9.13
CA GLU A 399 26.22 15.66 -8.40
C GLU A 399 25.51 17.01 -8.55
N TYR A 400 25.12 17.65 -7.45
CA TYR A 400 24.78 19.08 -7.42
C TYR A 400 25.47 19.75 -6.22
N GLY A 401 26.68 20.25 -6.48
CA GLY A 401 27.35 21.21 -5.59
C GLY A 401 26.66 22.58 -5.65
N LYS A 402 26.28 23.11 -4.49
CA LYS A 402 25.97 24.53 -4.30
C LYS A 402 27.11 25.17 -3.51
N GLN A 403 27.92 25.99 -4.17
CA GLN A 403 28.83 26.94 -3.55
C GLN A 403 28.42 28.36 -3.94
N THR A 404 28.20 29.19 -2.92
CA THR A 404 27.92 30.63 -2.98
C THR A 404 29.21 31.42 -3.20
N PRO A 405 29.18 32.59 -3.88
CA PRO A 405 30.37 33.32 -4.30
C PRO A 405 30.81 34.37 -3.26
N MET A 406 32.12 34.62 -3.18
CA MET A 406 32.71 35.77 -2.49
C MET A 406 33.54 36.60 -3.49
N ASP A 407 33.29 37.91 -3.47
CA ASP A 407 34.03 38.96 -4.16
C ASP A 407 35.48 39.07 -3.68
N MET A 408 36.42 39.28 -4.61
CA MET A 408 37.57 40.20 -4.41
C MET A 408 38.10 40.71 -5.76
N ASN A 409 38.16 42.04 -5.85
CA ASN A 409 38.80 42.83 -6.91
C ASN A 409 40.33 42.70 -6.90
N THR A 410 41.00 42.68 -8.08
CA THR A 410 41.87 43.78 -8.58
C THR A 410 42.62 43.49 -9.89
N ARG A 411 42.47 44.45 -10.83
CA ARG A 411 43.44 45.08 -11.78
C ARG A 411 44.10 44.31 -12.96
N LEU A 412 43.64 44.72 -14.16
CA LEU A 412 44.35 45.38 -15.30
C LEU A 412 45.53 44.69 -16.02
N VAL A 413 45.40 44.49 -17.36
CA VAL A 413 46.18 45.05 -18.50
C VAL A 413 45.64 44.43 -19.82
N ARG A 414 44.87 45.16 -20.64
CA ARG A 414 45.21 45.91 -21.88
C ARG A 414 45.44 45.08 -23.18
N ALA A 415 44.40 45.12 -24.04
CA ALA A 415 44.37 45.32 -25.50
C ALA A 415 44.96 44.28 -26.48
N ARG A 416 44.18 43.86 -27.49
CA ARG A 416 44.01 44.52 -28.81
C ARG A 416 43.07 43.73 -29.76
N ALA A 417 42.17 44.49 -30.39
CA ALA A 417 41.74 44.46 -31.79
C ALA A 417 41.18 43.16 -32.45
N THR A 418 39.92 43.26 -32.85
CA THR A 418 39.24 42.62 -34.01
C THR A 418 39.85 43.11 -35.35
N PRO A 419 39.38 42.77 -36.59
CA PRO A 419 38.17 42.02 -37.01
C PRO A 419 38.33 41.08 -38.24
N LYS A 420 37.27 40.32 -38.59
CA LYS A 420 36.52 40.42 -39.88
C LYS A 420 35.76 39.15 -40.29
N TRP A 421 34.45 39.32 -40.44
CA TRP A 421 33.59 38.92 -41.58
C TRP A 421 33.63 37.47 -42.11
N ARG A 422 32.48 36.78 -42.09
CA ARG A 422 31.51 36.76 -43.20
C ARG A 422 30.23 35.99 -42.84
N ASN A 423 29.13 36.48 -43.39
CA ASN A 423 27.78 35.93 -43.38
C ASN A 423 27.65 34.69 -44.30
N SER A 424 26.70 33.80 -43.99
CA SER A 424 25.45 33.62 -44.76
C SER A 424 24.95 32.17 -44.77
N LEU A 425 23.71 32.01 -44.29
CA LEU A 425 22.58 31.23 -44.81
C LEU A 425 22.87 29.98 -45.66
N SER A 426 22.35 28.85 -45.19
CA SER A 426 21.32 28.06 -45.88
C SER A 426 20.50 27.26 -44.88
#